data_AF-A0A4V5TT02-F1
#
_entry.id   AF-A0A4V5TT02-F1
#
_cell.length_a   1.000
_cell.length_b   1.000
_cell.length_c   1.000
_cell.angle_alpha   90.00
_cell.angle_beta   90.00
_cell.angle_gamma   90.00
#
_symmetry.space_group_name_H-M   'P 1'
#
loop_
_entity.id
_entity.type
_entity.pdbx_description
1 polymer ?
#
loop_
_entity_poly.entity_id
_entity_poly.type
_entity_poly.pdbx_seq_one_letter_code
_entity_poly.pdbx_strand_id
1 'polypeptide(L)' 'EMLQNGIKQVFYEEAWYPPISDALKDLTAAQACWQPEGKASNTIWENVNHLLIFKERLLARLHEDKTFVAPQNNDETF' A
#
# COMPACT_ATOMS: atom_id res chain seq x y z
N GLU A 1 -12.31 -11.34 -13.53
CA GLU A 1 -11.08 -11.14 -14.34
C GLU A 1 -10.33 -9.86 -13.99
N MET A 2 -10.85 -8.65 -14.26
CA MET A 2 -10.11 -7.38 -14.02
C MET A 2 -9.55 -7.20 -12.59
N LEU A 3 -10.36 -7.44 -11.55
CA LEU A 3 -9.91 -7.30 -10.15
C LEU A 3 -8.84 -8.33 -9.78
N GLN A 4 -8.97 -9.55 -10.28
CA GLN A 4 -7.99 -10.63 -10.04
C GLN A 4 -6.66 -10.30 -10.73
N ASN A 5 -6.70 -9.78 -11.95
CA ASN A 5 -5.50 -9.33 -12.66
C ASN A 5 -4.85 -8.14 -11.94
N GLY A 6 -5.66 -7.20 -11.43
CA GLY A 6 -5.15 -6.09 -10.63
C GLY A 6 -4.44 -6.54 -9.35
N ILE A 7 -4.96 -7.57 -8.66
CA ILE A 7 -4.28 -8.16 -7.48
C ILE A 7 -2.95 -8.79 -7.90
N LYS A 8 -2.95 -9.59 -8.96
CA LYS A 8 -1.72 -10.22 -9.47
C LYS A 8 -0.65 -9.20 -9.79
N GLN A 9 -0.99 -8.15 -10.53
CA GLN A 9 -0.03 -7.11 -10.93
C GLN A 9 0.48 -6.28 -9.74
N VAL A 10 -0.36 -6.05 -8.73
CA VAL A 10 0.06 -5.30 -7.54
C VAL A 10 0.99 -6.12 -6.66
N PHE A 11 0.72 -7.41 -6.48
CA PHE A 11 1.39 -8.19 -5.43
C PHE A 11 2.40 -9.22 -5.94
N TYR A 12 2.33 -9.68 -7.19
CA TYR A 12 3.05 -10.88 -7.63
C TYR A 12 3.65 -10.84 -9.04
N GLU A 13 3.02 -10.14 -9.99
CA GLU A 13 3.39 -10.17 -11.40
C GLU A 13 3.84 -8.79 -11.86
N GLU A 14 4.98 -8.69 -12.53
CA GLU A 14 5.47 -7.43 -13.08
C GLU A 14 4.56 -6.89 -14.19
N ALA A 15 4.32 -5.58 -14.17
CA ALA A 15 3.54 -4.87 -15.18
C ALA A 15 4.21 -3.52 -15.50
N TRP A 16 3.48 -2.41 -15.39
CA TRP A 16 4.07 -1.08 -15.52
C TRP A 16 5.03 -0.73 -14.36
N TYR A 17 4.93 -1.45 -13.24
CA TYR A 17 5.75 -1.30 -12.04
C TYR A 17 6.07 -2.69 -11.45
N PRO A 18 7.15 -2.82 -10.67
CA PRO A 18 7.45 -4.06 -9.95
C PRO A 18 6.33 -4.38 -8.95
N PRO A 19 5.98 -5.66 -8.76
CA PRO A 19 5.02 -6.04 -7.73
C PRO A 19 5.56 -5.70 -6.33
N ILE A 20 4.66 -5.44 -5.39
CA ILE A 20 5.01 -5.09 -4.00
C ILE A 20 5.89 -6.17 -3.35
N SER A 21 5.68 -7.46 -3.69
CA SER A 21 6.54 -8.55 -3.22
C SER A 21 8.01 -8.34 -3.54
N ASP A 22 8.29 -7.80 -4.73
CA ASP A 22 9.63 -7.63 -5.25
C ASP A 22 10.19 -6.28 -4.83
N ALA A 23 9.37 -5.23 -4.87
CA ALA A 23 9.74 -3.88 -4.46
C ALA A 23 10.12 -3.79 -2.97
N LEU A 24 9.50 -4.62 -2.12
CA LEU A 24 9.78 -4.67 -0.67
C LEU A 24 10.69 -5.84 -0.28
N LYS A 25 11.20 -6.60 -1.25
CA LYS A 25 12.06 -7.75 -0.97
C LYS A 25 13.31 -7.33 -0.21
N ASP A 26 13.61 -8.05 0.87
CA ASP A 26 14.75 -7.82 1.75
C ASP A 26 14.78 -6.42 2.44
N LEU A 27 13.67 -5.67 2.40
CA LEU A 27 13.55 -4.39 3.09
C LEU A 27 13.51 -4.59 4.60
N THR A 28 14.42 -3.93 5.32
CA THR A 28 14.40 -3.93 6.79
C THR A 28 13.46 -2.85 7.33
N ALA A 29 12.97 -3.03 8.55
CA ALA A 29 12.16 -2.02 9.23
C ALA A 29 12.89 -0.66 9.36
N ALA A 30 14.20 -0.68 9.61
CA ALA A 30 15.00 0.54 9.70
C ALA A 30 15.04 1.31 8.37
N GLN A 31 15.15 0.60 7.23
CA GLN A 31 15.06 1.21 5.91
C GLN A 31 13.64 1.66 5.59
N ALA A 32 12.63 0.89 6.01
CA ALA A 32 11.22 1.23 5.79
C ALA A 32 10.84 2.55 6.49
N CYS A 33 11.37 2.80 7.69
CA CYS A 33 11.12 4.01 8.49
C CYS A 33 12.13 5.14 8.22
N TRP A 34 13.09 4.94 7.31
CA TRP A 34 14.09 5.97 7.03
C TRP A 34 13.48 7.13 6.24
N GLN A 35 13.89 8.35 6.58
CA GLN A 35 13.56 9.57 5.87
C GLN A 35 14.79 10.49 5.76
N PRO A 36 14.93 11.26 4.66
CA PRO A 36 15.98 12.26 4.54
C PRO A 36 15.76 13.44 5.50
N GLU A 37 16.81 13.85 6.19
CA GLU A 37 16.76 15.01 7.08
C GLU A 37 16.40 16.30 6.33
N GLY A 38 15.53 17.11 6.94
CA GLY A 38 15.17 18.44 6.43
C GLY A 38 14.27 18.44 5.19
N LYS A 39 13.74 17.29 4.76
CA LYS A 39 12.76 17.20 3.67
C LYS A 39 11.46 16.62 4.18
N ALA A 40 10.33 17.24 3.82
CA ALA A 40 9.02 16.64 3.99
C ALA A 40 8.84 15.56 2.91
N SER A 41 9.00 14.29 3.31
CA SER A 41 8.74 13.14 2.45
C SER A 41 8.24 11.98 3.28
N ASN A 42 7.24 11.28 2.77
CA ASN A 42 6.77 10.03 3.38
C ASN A 42 7.85 8.96 3.24
N THR A 43 8.05 8.19 4.31
CA THR A 43 8.87 6.99 4.38
C THR A 43 8.32 5.91 3.45
N ILE A 44 9.10 4.84 3.23
CA ILE A 44 8.61 3.68 2.48
C ILE A 44 7.43 3.04 3.21
N TRP A 45 7.50 2.93 4.53
CA TRP A 45 6.41 2.40 5.36
C TRP A 45 5.11 3.17 5.15
N GLU A 46 5.14 4.50 5.28
CA GLU A 46 3.96 5.35 5.14
C GLU A 46 3.34 5.23 3.73
N ASN A 47 4.17 5.20 2.68
CA ASN A 47 3.65 5.01 1.32
C ASN A 47 3.03 3.62 1.11
N VAL A 48 3.64 2.56 1.66
CA VAL A 48 3.07 1.20 1.57
C VAL A 48 1.77 1.11 2.36
N ASN A 49 1.71 1.68 3.56
CA ASN A 49 0.51 1.76 4.38
C ASN A 49 -0.63 2.46 3.64
N HIS A 50 -0.34 3.60 3.03
CA HIS A 50 -1.29 4.35 2.19
C HIS A 50 -1.89 3.46 1.09
N LEU A 51 -1.04 2.75 0.35
CA LEU A 51 -1.50 1.85 -0.72
C LEU A 51 -2.36 0.71 -0.17
N LEU A 52 -1.96 0.08 0.93
CA LEU A 52 -2.68 -1.05 1.52
C LEU A 52 -4.06 -0.67 2.05
N ILE A 53 -4.20 0.48 2.72
CA ILE A 53 -5.49 0.96 3.24
C ILE A 53 -6.54 1.07 2.13
N PHE A 54 -6.17 1.56 0.94
CA PHE A 54 -7.11 1.64 -0.17
C PHE A 54 -7.43 0.26 -0.79
N LYS A 55 -6.54 -0.73 -0.68
CA LYS A 55 -6.84 -2.12 -1.03
C LYS A 55 -7.80 -2.75 -0.04
N GLU A 56 -7.59 -2.56 1.26
CA GLU A 56 -8.51 -3.01 2.31
C GLU A 56 -9.89 -2.36 2.16
N ARG A 57 -9.95 -1.06 1.87
CA ARG A 57 -11.20 -0.37 1.58
C ARG A 57 -11.95 -0.97 0.39
N LEU A 58 -11.23 -1.30 -0.69
CA LEU A 58 -11.83 -1.96 -1.86
C LEU A 58 -12.36 -3.34 -1.48
N LEU A 59 -11.58 -4.12 -0.75
CA LEU A 59 -11.97 -5.46 -0.28
C LEU A 59 -13.21 -5.39 0.61
N ALA A 60 -13.23 -4.47 1.59
CA ALA A 60 -14.38 -4.25 2.46
C ALA A 60 -15.65 -3.93 1.67
N ARG A 61 -15.56 -3.08 0.63
CA ARG A 61 -16.70 -2.79 -0.25
C ARG A 61 -17.19 -4.01 -1.02
N LEU A 62 -16.27 -4.85 -1.51
CA LEU A 62 -16.62 -6.07 -2.25
C LEU A 62 -17.30 -7.12 -1.36
N HIS A 63 -16.93 -7.16 -0.07
CA HIS A 63 -17.50 -8.07 0.92
C HIS A 63 -18.66 -7.47 1.72
N GLU A 64 -19.06 -6.23 1.44
CA GLU A 64 -20.04 -5.47 2.23
C GLU A 64 -19.69 -5.43 3.73
N ASP A 65 -18.40 -5.41 4.05
CA ASP A 65 -17.88 -5.36 5.40
C ASP A 65 -18.11 -3.97 6.02
N LYS A 66 -18.94 -3.93 7.05
CA LYS A 66 -19.32 -2.71 7.78
C LYS A 66 -18.37 -2.36 8.92
N THR A 67 -17.38 -3.21 9.21
CA THR A 67 -16.41 -2.99 10.29
C THR A 67 -15.22 -2.14 9.87
N PHE A 68 -14.98 -2.00 8.55
CA PHE A 68 -13.93 -1.13 8.03
C PHE A 68 -14.23 0.34 8.34
N VAL A 69 -13.29 0.99 9.04
CA VAL A 69 -13.34 2.42 9.33
C VAL A 69 -12.54 3.15 8.25
N ALA A 70 -13.23 3.90 7.40
CA ALA A 70 -12.56 4.68 6.37
C ALA A 70 -11.79 5.85 6.99
N PRO A 71 -10.55 6.13 6.52
CA PRO A 71 -9.81 7.32 6.93
C PRO A 71 -10.57 8.58 6.52
N GLN A 72 -10.49 9.63 7.34
CA GLN A 72 -11.18 10.90 7.09
C GLN A 72 -10.52 11.69 5.96
N ASN A 73 -9.20 11.53 5.79
CA ASN A 73 -8.41 12.18 4.75
C ASN A 73 -7.20 11.30 4.37
N ASN A 74 -6.42 11.71 3.37
CA ASN A 74 -5.26 10.95 2.91
C ASN A 74 -4.10 10.96 3.92
N ASP A 75 -3.96 12.01 4.71
CA ASP A 75 -2.84 12.16 5.65
C ASP A 75 -2.92 11.14 6.79
N GLU A 76 -4.12 10.68 7.15
CA GLU A 76 -4.33 9.60 8.14
C GLU A 76 -3.83 8.21 7.68
N THR A 77 -3.45 8.08 6.41
CA THR A 77 -3.05 6.79 5.81
C THR A 77 -1.58 6.67 5.50
N PHE A 78 -0.83 7.78 5.60
CA PHE A 78 0.62 7.75 5.61
C PHE A 78 1.05 7.38 7.03
#